data_AF-S3ZUJ3-F1
#
_entry.id   AF-S3ZUJ3-F1
#
_cell.length_a   1.000
_cell.length_b   1.000
_cell.length_c   1.000
_cell.angle_alpha   90.00
_cell.angle_beta   90.00
_cell.angle_gamma   90.00
#
_symmetry.space_group_name_H-M   'P 1'
#
loop_
_entity.id
_entity.type
_entity.pdbx_description
1 polymer ?
#
loop_
_entity_poly.entity_id
_entity_poly.type
_entity_poly.pdbx_seq_one_letter_code
_entity_poly.pdbx_strand_id
1 'polypeptide(L)' 'MQEAAAYLGISPRTLYVWRHRRQGPPSFRMGARGRVTYRLDALDAWIREQELADSRSNPALDPVSAAPQRRVDHSATA' A
#
# COMPACT_ATOMS: atom_id res chain seq x y z
N MET A 1 1.66 -7.97 15.69
CA MET A 1 0.45 -7.63 14.91
C MET A 1 -0.42 -6.58 15.60
N GLN A 2 -0.79 -6.75 16.88
CA GLN A 2 -1.63 -5.75 17.58
C GLN A 2 -1.01 -4.35 17.59
N GLU A 3 0.29 -4.24 17.88
CA GLU A 3 1.01 -2.96 17.90
C GLU A 3 1.06 -2.30 16.51
N ALA A 4 1.30 -3.08 15.45
CA ALA A 4 1.29 -2.56 14.08
C ALA A 4 -0.12 -2.07 13.66
N ALA A 5 -1.17 -2.78 14.08
CA ALA A 5 -2.55 -2.37 13.81
C ALA A 5 -2.90 -1.08 14.57
N ALA A 6 -2.49 -0.97 15.84
CA ALA A 6 -2.64 0.24 16.64
C ALA A 6 -1.86 1.43 16.04
N TYR A 7 -0.63 1.19 15.58
CA TYR A 7 0.21 2.21 14.94
C TYR A 7 -0.45 2.76 13.67
N LEU A 8 -1.05 1.89 12.86
CA LEU A 8 -1.77 2.26 11.65
C LEU A 8 -3.20 2.80 11.90
N GLY A 9 -3.68 2.77 13.15
CA GLY A 9 -5.06 3.15 13.49
C GLY A 9 -6.14 2.23 12.91
N ILE A 10 -5.81 0.97 12.59
CA ILE A 10 -6.75 -0.01 12.02
C ILE A 10 -7.00 -1.19 12.96
N SER A 11 -8.07 -1.95 12.71
CA SER A 11 -8.31 -3.16 13.49
C SER A 11 -7.27 -4.25 13.16
N PRO A 12 -6.85 -5.07 14.13
CA PRO A 12 -5.99 -6.23 13.86
C PRO A 12 -6.59 -7.21 12.84
N ARG A 13 -7.92 -7.30 12.78
CA ARG A 13 -8.65 -8.10 11.79
C ARG A 13 -8.44 -7.57 10.37
N THR A 14 -8.47 -6.25 10.19
CA THR A 14 -8.18 -5.60 8.90
C THR A 14 -6.76 -5.90 8.46
N LEU A 15 -5.78 -5.73 9.36
CA LEU A 15 -4.37 -6.03 9.07
C LEU A 15 -4.16 -7.52 8.74
N TYR A 16 -4.92 -8.43 9.36
CA TYR A 16 -4.93 -9.85 9.00
C TYR A 16 -5.45 -10.10 7.57
N VAL A 17 -6.58 -9.48 7.20
CA VAL A 17 -7.16 -9.60 5.86
C VAL A 17 -6.19 -9.07 4.80
N TRP A 18 -5.58 -7.92 5.05
CA TRP A 18 -4.54 -7.33 4.20
C TRP A 18 -3.40 -8.32 3.96
N ARG A 19 -2.83 -8.86 5.05
CA ARG A 19 -1.77 -9.87 4.97
C ARG A 19 -2.19 -11.11 4.19
N HIS A 20 -3.41 -11.61 4.38
CA HIS A 20 -3.92 -12.77 3.64
C HIS A 20 -4.03 -12.47 2.14
N ARG A 21 -4.44 -11.26 1.79
CA ARG A 21 -4.53 -10.78 0.40
C ARG A 21 -3.20 -10.31 -0.18
N ARG A 22 -2.10 -10.44 0.57
CA ARG A 22 -0.77 -9.91 0.23
C ARG A 22 -0.78 -8.41 -0.11
N GLN A 23 -1.68 -7.68 0.53
CA GLN A 23 -1.81 -6.24 0.45
C GLN A 23 -1.35 -5.66 1.79
N GLY A 24 -0.72 -4.49 1.77
CA GLY A 24 -0.27 -3.83 3.00
C GLY A 24 1.20 -4.03 3.33
N PRO A 25 1.61 -3.61 4.54
CA PRO A 25 3.01 -3.44 4.88
C PRO A 25 3.78 -4.77 4.95
N PRO A 26 5.08 -4.76 4.63
CA PRO A 26 5.91 -5.96 4.67
C PRO A 26 5.89 -6.58 6.06
N SER A 27 5.64 -7.88 6.11
CA SER A 27 5.64 -8.65 7.36
C SER A 27 6.52 -9.88 7.21
N PHE A 28 7.15 -10.29 8.31
CA PHE A 28 8.00 -11.48 8.32
C PHE A 28 7.74 -12.29 9.59
N ARG A 29 8.06 -13.58 9.52
CA ARG A 29 7.96 -14.48 10.66
C ARG A 29 9.26 -14.41 11.47
N MET A 30 9.16 -14.16 12.77
CA MET A 30 10.28 -14.14 13.70
C MET A 30 10.14 -15.24 14.76
N GLY A 31 11.26 -15.89 15.05
CA GLY A 31 11.38 -16.93 16.08
C GLY A 31 10.87 -18.32 15.65
N ALA A 32 11.18 -19.33 16.47
CA ALA A 32 10.86 -20.74 16.20
C ALA A 32 9.35 -21.03 16.03
N ARG A 33 8.49 -20.21 16.66
CA ARG A 33 7.03 -20.30 16.53
C ARG A 33 6.45 -19.47 15.38
N GLY A 34 7.30 -18.80 14.60
CA GLY A 34 6.89 -18.07 13.39
C GLY A 34 5.95 -16.89 13.65
N ARG A 35 6.14 -16.16 14.75
CA ARG A 35 5.29 -15.00 15.10
C ARG A 35 5.39 -13.94 13.99
N VAL A 36 4.26 -13.41 13.56
CA VAL A 36 4.24 -12.36 12.53
C VAL A 36 4.61 -11.02 13.16
N THR A 37 5.69 -10.43 12.64
CA THR A 37 6.28 -9.18 13.09
C THR A 37 6.39 -8.18 11.94
N TYR A 38 6.41 -6.92 12.32
CA TYR A 38 6.58 -5.77 11.45
C TYR A 38 7.74 -4.97 11.99
N ARG A 39 8.59 -4.46 11.10
CA ARG A 39 9.54 -3.42 11.50
C ARG A 39 8.86 -2.06 11.36
N LEU A 40 9.20 -1.12 12.24
CA LEU A 40 8.65 0.23 12.19
C LEU A 40 9.04 0.95 10.90
N ASP A 41 10.30 0.88 10.49
CA ASP A 41 10.77 1.48 9.24
C ASP A 41 10.07 0.91 8.00
N ALA A 42 9.73 -0.39 8.01
CA ALA A 42 8.94 -1.00 6.94
C ALA A 42 7.48 -0.54 6.93
N LEU A 43 6.90 -0.25 8.10
CA LEU A 43 5.56 0.35 8.20
C LEU A 43 5.58 1.79 7.67
N ASP A 44 6.57 2.59 8.09
CA ASP A 44 6.72 3.98 7.66
C ASP A 44 6.94 4.10 6.16
N ALA A 45 7.81 3.26 5.59
CA ALA A 45 8.04 3.21 4.15
C ALA A 45 6.75 2.87 3.40
N TRP A 46 6.00 1.88 3.88
CA TRP A 46 4.74 1.50 3.27
C TRP A 46 3.70 2.63 3.32
N ILE A 47 3.58 3.35 4.46
CA ILE A 47 2.68 4.51 4.58
C ILE A 47 3.05 5.56 3.53
N ARG A 48 4.33 5.92 3.40
CA ARG A 48 4.79 6.88 2.39
C ARG A 48 4.49 6.44 0.97
N GLU A 49 4.68 5.16 0.67
CA GLU A 49 4.32 4.61 -0.65
C GLU A 49 2.82 4.73 -0.92
N GLN A 50 1.96 4.51 0.08
CA GLN A 50 0.52 4.72 -0.07
C GLN A 50 0.17 6.19 -0.27
N GLU A 51 0.80 7.11 0.47
CA GLU A 51 0.60 8.56 0.30
C GLU A 51 1.02 9.04 -1.09
N LEU A 52 2.13 8.52 -1.62
CA LEU A 52 2.61 8.86 -2.96
C LEU A 52 1.73 8.27 -4.06
N ALA A 53 1.11 7.11 -3.83
CA ALA A 53 0.23 6.46 -4.79
C ALA A 53 -1.20 7.03 -4.78
N ASP A 54 -1.64 7.63 -3.67
CA ASP A 54 -2.97 8.21 -3.56
C ASP A 54 -2.99 9.63 -4.16
N SER A 55 -3.84 9.84 -5.17
CA SER A 55 -3.94 11.13 -5.86
C SER A 55 -4.52 12.26 -5.01
N ARG A 56 -5.18 11.96 -3.88
CA ARG A 56 -5.65 12.99 -2.95
C ARG A 56 -4.52 13.50 -2.06
N SER A 57 -3.52 12.66 -1.80
CA SER A 57 -2.33 13.01 -1.03
C SER A 57 -1.15 13.45 -1.90
N ASN A 58 -1.10 13.03 -3.16
CA ASN A 58 -0.04 13.39 -4.11
C ASN A 58 -0.55 14.30 -5.24
N PRO A 59 -0.23 15.61 -5.23
CA PRO A 59 -0.68 16.55 -6.26
C PRO A 59 -0.10 16.24 -7.64
N ALA A 60 1.01 15.50 -7.74
CA ALA A 60 1.56 15.08 -9.04
C ALA A 60 0.70 14.02 -9.74
N LEU A 61 -0.16 13.31 -9.00
CA LEU A 61 -1.13 12.35 -9.53
C LEU A 61 -2.55 12.92 -9.63
N ASP A 62 -2.73 14.22 -9.38
CA ASP A 62 -4.02 14.86 -9.47
C ASP A 62 -4.53 14.80 -10.93
N PRO A 63 -5.64 14.10 -11.21
CA PRO A 63 -6.18 13.97 -12.56
C PRO A 63 -6.59 15.33 -13.17
N VAL A 64 -6.79 16.37 -12.36
CA VAL A 64 -7.10 17.73 -12.82
C VAL A 64 -5.86 18.46 -13.34
N SER A 65 -4.68 18.15 -12.78
CA SER A 65 -3.41 18.77 -13.16
C SER A 65 -2.68 18.01 -14.28
N ALA A 66 -3.09 16.76 -14.56
CA ALA A 66 -2.49 15.95 -15.61
C ALA A 66 -2.80 16.51 -17.02
N ALA A 67 -1.77 16.67 -17.84
CA ALA A 67 -1.96 17.07 -19.24
C ALA A 67 -2.85 16.06 -19.97
N PRO A 68 -3.85 16.49 -20.77
CA PRO A 68 -4.77 15.59 -21.44
C PRO A 68 -4.01 14.63 -22.36
N GLN A 69 -3.97 13.35 -21.98
CA GLN A 69 -3.36 12.32 -22.81
C GLN A 69 -4.29 12.01 -23.96
N ARG A 70 -3.86 12.35 -25.19
CA ARG A 70 -4.57 11.98 -26.40
C ARG A 70 -4.62 10.45 -26.47
N ARG A 71 -5.82 9.88 -26.33
CA ARG A 71 -6.02 8.44 -26.44
C ARG A 71 -5.43 8.00 -27.79
N VAL A 72 -4.37 7.20 -27.76
CA VAL A 72 -3.79 6.64 -28.98
C VAL A 72 -4.76 5.59 -29.49
N ASP A 73 -5.35 5.86 -30.65
CA ASP A 73 -6.19 4.90 -31.34
C ASP A 73 -5.35 3.66 -31.65
N HIS A 74 -5.74 2.53 -31.05
CA HIS A 74 -5.11 1.25 -31.34
C HIS A 74 -5.60 0.85 -32.73
N SER A 75 -4.81 1.13 -33.76
CA SER A 75 -5.09 0.63 -35.10
C SER A 75 -5.09 -0.89 -35.05
N ALA A 76 -6.28 -1.48 -35.17
CA ALA A 76 -6.48 -2.92 -35.31
C ALA A 76 -5.68 -3.40 -36.54
N THR A 77 -4.63 -4.17 -36.29
CA THR A 77 -3.88 -4.88 -37.33
C THR A 77 -4.80 -5.95 -37.92
N ALA A 78 -4.96 -5.89 -39.26
CA ALA A 78 -5.79 -6.76 -40.07
C ALA A 78 -5.30 -8.22 -40.11
#